data_AF-A0A1Y1K8S7-F1
#
_entry.id   AF-A0A1Y1K8S7-F1
#
_cell.length_a   1.000
_cell.length_b   1.000
_cell.length_c   1.000
_cell.angle_alpha   90.00
_cell.angle_beta   90.00
_cell.angle_gamma   90.00
#
_symmetry.space_group_name_H-M   'P 1'
#
loop_
_entity.id
_entity.type
_entity.pdbx_description
1 polymer ?
#
loop_
_entity_poly.entity_id
_entity_poly.type
_entity_poly.pdbx_seq_one_letter_code
_entity_poly.pdbx_strand_id
1 'polypeptide(L)'
;MAKSFRLIVHQKAFSEEDIIISPKDFPEAKEGDIVEIYYPQPEEENPRLLLQIKTFNVLQTKDTISIEQSIATSFGLPTYKDVNIRIVDPAEVALDSVELTFKDQYMGRSEMWRLKKSLVSVKVFTIVLLLHKS
;
A
#
# COMPACT_ATOMS: atom_id res chain seq x y z
N MET A 1 7.47 -9.67 -12.78
CA MET A 1 6.23 -10.33 -13.23
C MET A 1 5.19 -10.19 -12.12
N ALA A 2 3.90 -10.14 -12.45
CA ALA A 2 2.84 -10.04 -11.45
C ALA A 2 2.27 -11.43 -11.12
N LYS A 3 1.94 -11.67 -9.85
CA LYS A 3 1.35 -12.91 -9.35
C LYS A 3 0.01 -12.61 -8.66
N SER A 4 -0.99 -13.47 -8.84
CA SER A 4 -2.31 -13.31 -8.26
C SER A 4 -2.39 -13.91 -6.85
N PHE A 5 -3.06 -13.19 -5.96
CA PHE A 5 -3.29 -13.58 -4.57
C PHE A 5 -4.73 -13.26 -4.17
N ARG A 6 -5.26 -14.04 -3.22
CA ARG A 6 -6.48 -13.67 -2.51
C ARG A 6 -6.16 -12.66 -1.41
N LEU A 7 -6.86 -11.54 -1.39
CA LEU A 7 -6.74 -10.54 -0.33
C LEU A 7 -7.55 -10.98 0.89
N ILE A 8 -6.93 -10.91 2.07
CA ILE A 8 -7.62 -10.88 3.36
C ILE A 8 -7.21 -9.62 4.11
N VAL A 9 -7.96 -9.30 5.16
CA VAL A 9 -7.71 -8.13 5.98
C VAL A 9 -7.47 -8.57 7.41
N HIS A 10 -6.45 -8.03 8.06
CA HIS A 10 -6.18 -8.27 9.47
C HIS A 10 -6.32 -7.00 10.30
N GLN A 11 -6.62 -7.18 11.58
CA GLN A 11 -6.65 -6.10 12.56
C GLN A 11 -5.24 -5.87 13.11
N LYS A 12 -4.92 -4.63 13.49
CA LYS A 12 -3.63 -4.29 14.10
C LYS A 12 -3.28 -5.11 15.36
N ALA A 13 -4.30 -5.58 16.08
CA ALA A 13 -4.13 -6.46 17.24
C ALA A 13 -3.57 -7.85 16.89
N PHE A 14 -3.72 -8.29 15.63
CA PHE A 14 -3.16 -9.55 15.13
C PHE A 14 -1.71 -9.37 14.65
N SER A 15 -1.41 -8.26 13.98
CA SER A 15 -0.09 -7.91 13.49
C SER A 15 0.00 -6.40 13.27
N GLU A 16 1.17 -5.82 13.54
CA GLU A 16 1.45 -4.40 13.27
C GLU A 16 1.97 -4.16 11.84
N GLU A 17 2.13 -5.22 11.05
CA GLU A 17 2.68 -5.15 9.69
C GLU A 17 1.63 -4.66 8.69
N ASP A 18 2.00 -3.74 7.81
CA ASP A 18 1.09 -3.18 6.82
C ASP A 18 0.62 -4.24 5.80
N ILE A 19 1.51 -5.21 5.50
CA ILE A 19 1.25 -6.36 4.64
C ILE A 19 1.89 -7.62 5.22
N ILE A 20 1.18 -8.74 5.13
CA ILE A 20 1.68 -10.07 5.44
C ILE A 20 1.63 -10.93 4.19
N ILE A 21 2.78 -11.50 3.83
CA ILE A 21 2.92 -12.45 2.72
C ILE A 21 3.66 -13.67 3.25
N SER A 22 3.21 -14.86 2.85
CA SER A 22 3.95 -16.10 3.08
C SER A 22 5.19 -16.15 2.18
N PRO A 23 6.40 -16.41 2.70
CA PRO A 23 7.62 -16.46 1.87
C PRO A 23 7.58 -17.61 0.84
N LYS A 24 6.91 -18.71 1.19
CA LYS A 24 6.63 -19.85 0.29
C LYS A 24 5.75 -19.48 -0.92
N ASP A 25 4.88 -18.49 -0.76
CA ASP A 25 3.91 -18.09 -1.79
C ASP A 25 4.46 -16.95 -2.65
N PHE A 26 5.53 -16.27 -2.23
CA PHE A 26 6.18 -15.23 -3.04
C PHE A 26 7.71 -15.28 -2.88
N PRO A 27 8.36 -16.37 -3.32
CA PRO A 27 9.78 -16.63 -3.06
C PRO A 27 10.75 -15.65 -3.74
N GLU A 28 10.29 -14.94 -4.78
CA GLU A 28 11.07 -13.90 -5.45
C GLU A 28 11.19 -12.60 -4.65
N ALA A 29 10.32 -12.38 -3.66
CA ALA A 29 10.32 -11.18 -2.85
C ALA A 29 11.24 -11.33 -1.62
N LYS A 30 11.84 -10.22 -1.21
CA LYS A 30 12.65 -10.12 0.02
C LYS A 30 12.20 -8.95 0.89
N GLU A 31 12.64 -8.95 2.13
CA GLU A 31 12.41 -7.83 3.05
C GLU A 31 13.05 -6.57 2.47
N GLY A 32 12.33 -5.45 2.59
CA GLY A 32 12.70 -4.16 2.01
C GLY A 32 12.16 -3.93 0.60
N ASP A 33 11.70 -4.96 -0.12
CA ASP A 33 11.09 -4.79 -1.44
C ASP A 33 9.78 -3.99 -1.34
N ILE A 34 9.54 -3.17 -2.36
CA ILE A 34 8.27 -2.49 -2.55
C ILE A 34 7.41 -3.33 -3.49
N VAL A 35 6.19 -3.62 -3.07
CA VAL A 35 5.20 -4.32 -3.88
C VAL A 35 4.06 -3.41 -4.25
N GLU A 36 3.66 -3.49 -5.52
CA GLU A 36 2.44 -2.88 -6.03
C GLU A 36 1.31 -3.89 -6.05
N ILE A 37 0.19 -3.52 -5.44
CA ILE A 37 -1.03 -4.32 -5.32
C ILE A 37 -2.13 -3.60 -6.10
N TYR A 38 -2.77 -4.32 -7.02
CA TYR A 38 -3.79 -3.78 -7.90
C TYR A 38 -4.76 -4.86 -8.38
N TYR A 39 -5.96 -4.46 -8.82
CA TYR A 39 -6.93 -5.41 -9.35
C TYR A 39 -6.53 -5.92 -10.75
N PRO A 40 -6.78 -7.21 -11.06
CA PRO A 40 -6.43 -7.79 -12.36
C PRO A 40 -7.18 -7.14 -13.53
N GLN A 41 -8.37 -6.60 -13.28
CA GLN A 41 -9.12 -5.83 -14.27
C GLN A 41 -8.79 -4.35 -14.10
N PRO A 42 -8.20 -3.70 -15.12
CA PRO A 42 -7.96 -2.28 -15.09
C PRO A 42 -9.29 -1.55 -15.33
N GLU A 43 -9.94 -1.14 -14.26
CA GLU A 43 -10.97 -0.10 -14.30
C GLU A 43 -10.30 1.24 -14.01
N GLU A 44 -10.74 2.31 -14.67
CA GLU A 44 -10.09 3.64 -14.61
C GLU A 44 -9.98 4.21 -13.18
N GLU A 45 -10.75 3.67 -12.23
CA GLU A 45 -10.85 4.14 -10.84
C GLU A 45 -10.20 3.20 -9.82
N ASN A 46 -9.63 2.06 -10.25
CA ASN A 46 -9.06 1.08 -9.32
C ASN A 46 -7.77 1.60 -8.68
N PRO A 47 -7.69 1.66 -7.34
CA PRO A 47 -6.51 2.17 -6.66
C PRO A 47 -5.33 1.22 -6.83
N ARG A 48 -4.13 1.80 -6.91
CA ARG A 48 -2.86 1.07 -6.85
C ARG A 48 -2.21 1.35 -5.51
N LEU A 49 -1.93 0.28 -4.77
CA LEU A 49 -1.37 0.37 -3.43
C LEU A 49 0.10 -0.09 -3.45
N LEU A 50 1.00 0.77 -2.96
CA LEU A 50 2.40 0.43 -2.77
C LEU A 50 2.67 0.18 -1.29
N LEU A 51 3.20 -0.99 -0.96
CA LEU A 51 3.61 -1.34 0.40
C LEU A 51 5.03 -1.91 0.39
N GLN A 52 5.79 -1.62 1.44
CA GLN A 52 7.09 -2.25 1.66
C GLN A 52 6.90 -3.52 2.47
N ILE A 53 7.51 -4.62 2.04
CA ILE A 53 7.57 -5.84 2.84
C ILE A 53 8.60 -5.61 3.96
N LYS A 54 8.13 -5.41 5.19
CA LYS A 54 8.99 -5.26 6.36
C LYS A 54 9.43 -6.62 6.90
N THR A 55 8.49 -7.55 7.01
CA THR A 55 8.73 -8.92 7.45
C THR A 55 7.84 -9.90 6.69
N PHE A 56 8.27 -11.16 6.63
CA PHE A 56 7.43 -12.26 6.13
C PHE A 56 6.81 -13.02 7.29
N ASN A 57 5.54 -13.44 7.13
CA ASN A 57 4.89 -14.30 8.10
C ASN A 57 4.00 -15.32 7.40
N VAL A 58 3.91 -16.51 7.98
CA VAL A 58 3.22 -17.63 7.33
C VAL A 58 1.71 -17.47 7.51
N LEU A 59 1.00 -17.38 6.38
CA LEU A 59 -0.46 -17.47 6.34
C LEU A 59 -0.89 -18.94 6.19
N GLN A 60 -2.03 -19.26 6.81
CA GLN A 60 -2.61 -20.60 6.77
C GLN A 60 -3.05 -20.98 5.35
N THR A 61 -3.61 -20.01 4.63
CA THR A 61 -4.09 -20.18 3.26
C THR A 61 -3.00 -19.86 2.26
N LYS A 62 -2.81 -20.75 1.29
CA LYS A 62 -1.86 -20.58 0.17
C LYS A 62 -2.31 -19.42 -0.74
N ASP A 63 -1.35 -18.77 -1.39
CA ASP A 63 -1.58 -17.72 -2.40
C ASP A 63 -2.53 -16.63 -1.86
N THR A 64 -2.35 -16.28 -0.58
CA THR A 64 -3.13 -15.27 0.13
C THR A 64 -2.18 -14.20 0.66
N ILE A 65 -2.63 -12.95 0.66
CA ILE A 65 -1.97 -11.84 1.36
C ILE A 65 -2.92 -11.21 2.37
N SER A 66 -2.36 -10.67 3.45
CA SER A 66 -3.13 -9.92 4.43
C SER A 66 -2.70 -8.47 4.45
N ILE A 67 -3.65 -7.53 4.34
CA ILE A 67 -3.40 -6.09 4.47
C ILE A 67 -4.03 -5.59 5.76
N GLU A 68 -3.38 -4.64 6.43
CA GLU A 68 -3.92 -4.05 7.65
C GLU A 68 -5.25 -3.31 7.37
N GLN A 69 -6.20 -3.42 8.30
CA GLN A 69 -7.57 -2.94 8.13
C GLN A 69 -7.69 -1.47 7.75
N SER A 70 -6.95 -0.56 8.39
CA SER A 70 -7.04 0.87 8.08
C SER A 70 -6.52 1.18 6.67
N ILE A 71 -5.50 0.47 6.20
CA ILE A 71 -4.98 0.58 4.83
C ILE A 71 -6.03 0.06 3.86
N ALA A 72 -6.56 -1.15 4.08
CA ALA A 72 -7.58 -1.74 3.22
C ALA A 72 -8.81 -0.83 3.09
N THR A 73 -9.28 -0.25 4.20
CA THR A 73 -10.40 0.69 4.20
C THR A 73 -10.09 1.97 3.44
N SER A 74 -8.89 2.56 3.63
CA SER A 74 -8.49 3.82 2.97
C SER A 74 -8.39 3.69 1.46
N PHE A 75 -8.02 2.50 0.97
CA PHE A 75 -7.90 2.18 -0.45
C PHE A 75 -9.11 1.42 -1.00
N GLY A 76 -10.20 1.30 -0.24
CA GLY A 76 -11.42 0.63 -0.71
C GLY A 76 -11.19 -0.83 -1.13
N LEU A 77 -10.26 -1.54 -0.48
CA LEU A 77 -9.89 -2.91 -0.78
C LEU A 77 -10.77 -3.91 0.02
N PRO A 78 -11.84 -4.48 -0.56
CA PRO A 78 -12.63 -5.54 0.08
C PRO A 78 -11.83 -6.83 0.31
N THR A 79 -12.09 -7.45 1.45
CA THR A 79 -11.62 -8.80 1.75
C THR A 79 -12.17 -9.83 0.74
N TYR A 80 -11.42 -10.91 0.55
CA TYR A 80 -11.72 -12.04 -0.35
C TYR A 80 -11.81 -11.71 -1.84
N LYS A 81 -11.31 -10.55 -2.28
CA LYS A 81 -11.08 -10.27 -3.69
C LYS A 81 -9.71 -10.75 -4.14
N ASP A 82 -9.61 -11.11 -5.42
CA ASP A 82 -8.34 -11.43 -6.03
C ASP A 82 -7.62 -10.14 -6.46
N VAL A 83 -6.33 -10.06 -6.15
CA VAL A 83 -5.44 -8.96 -6.48
C VAL A 83 -4.19 -9.49 -7.15
N ASN A 84 -3.57 -8.67 -7.99
CA ASN A 84 -2.25 -8.92 -8.52
C ASN A 84 -1.21 -8.16 -7.72
N ILE A 85 -0.08 -8.81 -7.50
CA ILE A 85 1.07 -8.26 -6.77
C ILE A 85 2.29 -8.37 -7.66
N ARG A 86 3.06 -7.28 -7.75
CA ARG A 86 4.40 -7.31 -8.36
C ARG A 86 5.39 -6.53 -7.52
N ILE A 87 6.64 -6.95 -7.53
CA ILE A 87 7.76 -6.16 -7.00
C ILE A 87 8.02 -5.01 -7.99
N VAL A 88 8.24 -3.81 -7.48
CA VAL A 88 8.55 -2.61 -8.26
C VAL A 88 9.88 -2.01 -7.82
N ASP A 89 10.61 -1.43 -8.77
CA ASP A 89 11.78 -0.62 -8.46
C ASP A 89 11.31 0.70 -7.83
N PRO A 90 11.83 1.11 -6.67
CA PRO A 90 11.55 2.43 -6.09
C PRO A 90 11.72 3.59 -7.09
N ALA A 91 12.62 3.49 -8.07
CA ALA A 91 12.81 4.50 -9.10
C ALA A 91 11.65 4.58 -10.11
N GLU A 92 10.94 3.46 -10.37
CA GLU A 92 9.75 3.45 -11.26
C GLU A 92 8.52 4.09 -10.61
N VAL A 93 8.49 4.09 -9.27
CA VAL A 93 7.36 4.60 -8.47
C VAL A 93 7.70 5.87 -7.70
N ALA A 94 8.89 6.44 -7.94
CA ALA A 94 9.28 7.71 -7.37
C ALA A 94 8.38 8.82 -7.92
N LEU A 95 7.66 9.50 -7.03
CA LEU A 95 6.87 10.67 -7.37
C LEU A 95 7.78 11.90 -7.46
N ASP A 96 7.74 12.59 -8.59
CA ASP A 96 8.41 13.90 -8.76
C ASP A 96 7.72 15.00 -7.93
N SER A 97 6.41 14.86 -7.65
CA SER A 97 5.63 15.79 -6.85
C SER A 97 4.43 15.12 -6.17
N VAL A 98 4.12 15.51 -4.93
CA VAL A 98 2.90 15.11 -4.20
C VAL A 98 2.07 16.36 -3.91
N GLU A 99 0.81 16.38 -4.30
CA GLU A 99 -0.14 17.46 -4.00
C GLU A 99 -1.06 17.05 -2.85
N LEU A 100 -1.13 17.88 -1.80
CA LEU A 100 -1.97 17.65 -0.62
C LEU A 100 -2.93 18.82 -0.45
N THR A 101 -4.23 18.54 -0.54
CA THR A 101 -5.28 19.55 -0.36
C THR A 101 -5.93 19.40 1.01
N PHE A 102 -5.82 20.42 1.85
CA PHE A 102 -6.47 20.46 3.16
C PHE A 102 -7.75 21.27 3.07
N LYS A 103 -8.88 20.61 3.31
CA LYS A 103 -10.18 21.26 3.39
C LYS A 103 -10.45 21.68 4.83
N ASP A 104 -10.89 22.92 5.03
CA ASP A 104 -11.41 23.47 6.30
C ASP A 104 -10.44 23.52 7.50
N GLN A 105 -9.12 23.44 7.28
CA GLN A 105 -8.09 23.61 8.31
C GLN A 105 -6.92 24.45 7.78
N TYR A 106 -6.62 25.58 8.42
CA TYR A 106 -5.40 26.35 8.14
C TYR A 106 -4.22 25.72 8.88
N MET A 107 -3.32 25.05 8.15
CA MET A 107 -2.06 24.60 8.73
C MET A 107 -1.06 25.77 8.77
N GLY A 108 -0.57 26.08 9.97
CA GLY A 108 0.53 27.03 10.14
C GLY A 108 1.83 26.52 9.52
N ARG A 109 2.76 27.43 9.21
CA ARG A 109 4.05 27.09 8.59
C ARG A 109 4.84 26.02 9.36
N SER A 110 4.76 26.05 10.69
CA SER A 110 5.42 25.06 11.57
C SER A 110 4.79 23.67 11.47
N GLU A 111 3.48 23.58 11.27
CA GLU A 111 2.74 22.33 11.11
C GLU A 111 3.00 21.75 9.72
N MET A 112 2.93 22.58 8.68
CA MET A 112 3.30 22.20 7.32
C MET A 112 4.75 21.70 7.24
N TRP A 113 5.68 22.36 7.95
CA TRP A 113 7.07 21.92 8.03
C TRP A 113 7.23 20.56 8.72
N ARG A 114 6.54 20.35 9.84
CA ARG A 114 6.55 19.07 10.56
C ARG A 114 5.93 17.96 9.72
N LEU A 115 4.83 18.26 9.02
CA LEU A 115 4.18 17.34 8.08
C LEU A 115 5.14 16.97 6.95
N LYS A 116 5.77 17.96 6.29
CA LYS A 116 6.78 17.73 5.25
C LYS A 116 7.92 16.84 5.77
N LYS A 117 8.45 17.12 6.96
CA LYS A 117 9.51 16.27 7.56
C LYS A 117 9.04 14.85 7.86
N SER A 118 7.82 14.69 8.35
CA SER A 118 7.20 13.38 8.60
C SER A 118 7.07 12.58 7.30
N LEU A 119 6.54 13.21 6.25
CA LEU A 119 6.36 12.58 4.93
C LEU A 119 7.69 12.16 4.27
N VAL A 120 8.76 12.94 4.45
CA VAL A 120 10.10 12.57 3.95
C VAL A 120 10.72 11.43 4.77
N SER A 121 10.32 11.25 6.04
CA SER A 121 10.83 10.19 6.92
C SER A 121 10.06 8.88 6.80
N VAL A 122 8.82 8.91 6.29
CA VAL A 122 8.00 7.72 6.07
C VAL A 122 8.32 7.17 4.68
N LYS A 123 9.02 6.03 4.61
CA LYS A 123 9.32 5.30 3.35
C LYS A 123 8.08 4.62 2.73
N VAL A 124 6.89 4.94 3.21
CA VAL A 124 5.62 4.43 2.68
C VAL A 124 5.09 5.48 1.70
N PHE A 125 5.28 5.22 0.41
CA PHE A 125 4.67 6.03 -0.65
C PHE A 125 3.20 5.62 -0.78
N THR A 126 2.34 6.25 0.01
CA THR A 126 0.89 6.21 -0.21
C THR A 126 0.57 7.01 -1.47
N ILE A 127 0.45 6.34 -2.62
CA ILE A 127 -0.13 6.96 -3.82
C ILE A 127 -1.64 6.99 -3.63
N VAL A 128 -2.17 8.09 -3.08
CA VAL A 128 -3.59 8.41 -3.23
C VAL A 128 -3.73 9.30 -4.47
N LEU A 129 -4.05 8.70 -5.61
CA LEU A 129 -4.58 9.46 -6.75
C LEU A 129 -6.04 9.83 -6.43
N LEU A 130 -6.25 10.93 -5.70
CA LEU A 130 -7.55 11.59 -5.66
C LEU A 130 -7.64 12.48 -6.90
N LEU A 131 -8.18 11.93 -7.99
CA LEU A 131 -8.65 12.74 -9.11
C LEU A 131 -9.82 13.59 -8.63
N HIS A 132 -9.56 14.80 -8.14
CA HIS A 132 -10.61 15.78 -7.95
C HIS A 132 -10.84 16.51 -9.28
N LYS A 133 -11.89 16.09 -10.00
CA LYS A 133 -12.42 16.88 -11.12
C LYS A 133 -12.89 18.23 -10.57
N SER A 134 -12.36 19.30 -11.15
CA SER A 134 -12.90 20.66 -11.04
C SER A 134 -14.29 20.76 -11.65
#